data_AF-T1G442-F1
#
_entry.id   AF-T1G442-F1
#
_cell.length_a   1.000
_cell.length_b   1.000
_cell.length_c   1.000
_cell.angle_alpha   90.00
_cell.angle_beta   90.00
_cell.angle_gamma   90.00
#
_symmetry.space_group_name_H-M   'P 1'
#
loop_
_entity.id
_entity.type
_entity.pdbx_description
1 polymer ?
#
loop_
_entity_poly.entity_id
_entity_poly.type
_entity_poly.pdbx_seq_one_letter_code
_entity_poly.pdbx_strand_id
1 'polypeptide(L)'
;MATRVCFIHLKTVESLLKSGVDPNQGNDDGVTPLHQCCIDNLKLAAELLLKYKAKVNIRDKELWTPLHVAATCGHVEIIKILIEKGADLLAVNVDGNMPYDICEQEESLTILETSMFQRGVTQDQIDSTRSTRENEMIKEIEAAVAANNNKLPKYLGPNGETLLHVSVSFGYLRLTEMLLRYRIKVNAADSDKWQAIHCATFWGQVYYLFVGDVFFEII
;
A
#
# COMPACT_ATOMS: atom_id res chain seq x y z
N MET A 1 31.59 11.05 -12.04
CA MET A 1 31.44 9.80 -12.83
C MET A 1 29.99 9.33 -12.93
N ALA A 2 29.19 9.39 -11.86
CA ALA A 2 27.78 8.95 -11.84
C ALA A 2 26.89 9.55 -12.96
N THR A 3 27.06 10.83 -13.29
CA THR A 3 26.26 11.50 -14.34
C THR A 3 26.53 11.01 -15.77
N ARG A 4 27.74 10.52 -16.10
CA ARG A 4 28.04 9.94 -17.43
C ARG A 4 27.44 8.56 -17.61
N VAL A 5 27.38 7.75 -16.53
CA VAL A 5 26.84 6.38 -16.57
C VAL A 5 25.32 6.43 -16.71
N CYS A 6 24.62 7.26 -15.93
CA CYS A 6 23.16 7.44 -16.09
C CYS A 6 22.77 7.89 -17.50
N PHE A 7 23.56 8.76 -18.14
CA PHE A 7 23.25 9.26 -19.49
C PHE A 7 23.38 8.18 -20.58
N ILE A 8 24.31 7.24 -20.43
CA ILE A 8 24.50 6.12 -21.37
C ILE A 8 23.35 5.12 -21.25
N HIS A 9 22.95 4.79 -20.02
CA HIS A 9 21.81 3.91 -19.79
C HIS A 9 20.51 4.50 -20.33
N LEU A 10 20.26 5.80 -20.10
CA LEU A 10 19.06 6.46 -20.63
C LEU A 10 18.98 6.43 -22.16
N LYS A 11 20.10 6.67 -22.87
CA LYS A 11 20.17 6.53 -24.33
C LYS A 11 19.92 5.11 -24.81
N THR A 12 20.39 4.13 -24.04
CA THR A 12 20.18 2.71 -24.34
C THR A 12 18.70 2.36 -24.20
N VAL A 13 18.06 2.77 -23.11
CA VAL A 13 16.61 2.64 -22.90
C VAL A 13 15.83 3.28 -24.05
N GLU A 14 16.17 4.52 -24.44
CA GLU A 14 15.51 5.19 -25.56
C GLU A 14 15.66 4.41 -26.88
N SER A 15 16.85 3.86 -27.15
CA SER A 15 17.11 3.10 -28.37
C SER A 15 16.29 1.80 -28.40
N LEU A 16 16.18 1.10 -27.26
CA LEU A 16 15.35 -0.10 -27.13
C LEU A 16 13.87 0.22 -27.34
N LEU A 17 13.36 1.31 -26.76
CA LEU A 17 11.97 1.74 -26.96
C LEU A 17 11.68 2.10 -28.42
N LYS A 18 12.60 2.79 -29.10
CA LYS A 18 12.49 3.08 -30.54
C LYS A 18 12.50 1.83 -31.42
N SER A 19 13.13 0.75 -30.96
CA SER A 19 13.14 -0.54 -31.67
C SER A 19 11.84 -1.33 -31.54
N GLY A 20 10.88 -0.86 -30.72
CA GLY A 20 9.56 -1.47 -30.58
C GLY A 20 9.42 -2.43 -29.39
N VAL A 21 10.34 -2.40 -28.43
CA VAL A 21 10.17 -3.11 -27.15
C VAL A 21 8.92 -2.58 -26.44
N ASP A 22 8.09 -3.49 -25.92
CA ASP A 22 6.92 -3.11 -25.12
C ASP A 22 7.37 -2.56 -23.74
N PRO A 23 7.15 -1.27 -23.44
CA PRO A 23 7.52 -0.70 -22.14
C PRO A 23 6.68 -1.23 -20.96
N ASN A 24 5.63 -2.02 -21.25
CA ASN A 24 4.70 -2.55 -20.25
C ASN A 24 4.99 -4.00 -19.86
N GLN A 25 5.92 -4.67 -20.55
CA GLN A 25 6.24 -6.06 -20.27
C GLN A 25 6.82 -6.18 -18.86
N GLY A 26 6.11 -6.87 -17.97
CA GLY A 26 6.58 -7.20 -16.64
C GLY A 26 7.54 -8.40 -16.66
N ASN A 27 8.35 -8.51 -15.61
CA ASN A 27 9.07 -9.76 -15.30
C ASN A 27 8.10 -10.85 -14.79
N ASP A 28 8.62 -11.96 -14.29
CA ASP A 28 7.80 -13.07 -13.79
C ASP A 28 6.87 -12.65 -12.65
N ASP A 29 7.19 -11.61 -11.90
CA ASP A 29 6.38 -11.06 -10.80
C ASP A 29 5.42 -9.94 -11.21
N GLY A 30 5.38 -9.62 -12.51
CA GLY A 30 4.57 -8.53 -13.04
C GLY A 30 5.19 -7.15 -12.83
N VAL A 31 6.42 -7.08 -12.30
CA VAL A 31 7.16 -5.83 -12.12
C VAL A 31 7.59 -5.30 -13.48
N THR A 32 7.05 -4.14 -13.86
CA THR A 32 7.34 -3.48 -15.15
C THR A 32 8.57 -2.58 -15.06
N PRO A 33 9.16 -2.14 -16.19
CA PRO A 33 10.23 -1.15 -16.18
C PRO A 33 9.86 0.14 -15.41
N LEU A 34 8.58 0.54 -15.42
CA LEU A 34 8.13 1.71 -14.67
C LEU A 34 8.16 1.48 -13.15
N HIS A 35 7.80 0.27 -12.67
CA HIS A 35 7.99 -0.10 -11.27
C HIS A 35 9.47 -0.02 -10.88
N GLN A 36 10.37 -0.56 -11.71
CA GLN A 36 11.81 -0.52 -11.41
C GLN A 36 12.33 0.92 -11.32
N CYS A 37 11.87 1.82 -12.21
CA CYS A 37 12.23 3.24 -12.11
C CYS A 37 11.77 3.86 -10.78
N CYS A 38 10.62 3.44 -10.26
CA CYS A 38 10.13 3.86 -8.95
C CYS A 38 10.98 3.28 -7.82
N ILE A 39 11.50 2.06 -7.92
CA ILE A 39 12.40 1.49 -6.88
C ILE A 39 13.71 2.29 -6.83
N ASP A 40 14.35 2.48 -7.99
CA ASP A 40 15.72 2.99 -8.10
C ASP A 40 15.81 4.52 -8.24
N ASN A 41 14.70 5.24 -8.05
CA ASN A 41 14.61 6.70 -8.24
C ASN A 41 15.07 7.20 -9.63
N LEU A 42 14.72 6.47 -10.70
CA LEU A 42 15.15 6.79 -12.07
C LEU A 42 14.17 7.72 -12.79
N LYS A 43 13.99 8.94 -12.27
CA LYS A 43 13.07 9.97 -12.80
C LYS A 43 13.09 10.09 -14.33
N LEU A 44 14.26 10.32 -14.92
CA LEU A 44 14.38 10.55 -16.36
C LEU A 44 13.99 9.32 -17.19
N ALA A 45 14.25 8.12 -16.67
CA ALA A 45 13.85 6.88 -17.33
C ALA A 45 12.33 6.66 -17.19
N ALA A 46 11.72 6.99 -16.05
CA ALA A 46 10.27 6.96 -15.87
C ALA A 46 9.56 7.91 -16.85
N GLU A 47 10.01 9.17 -16.97
CA GLU A 47 9.48 10.14 -17.92
C GLU A 47 9.59 9.62 -19.37
N LEU A 48 10.73 9.01 -19.71
CA LEU A 48 10.96 8.42 -21.02
C LEU A 48 10.00 7.25 -21.28
N LEU A 49 9.85 6.31 -20.35
CA LEU A 49 8.91 5.20 -20.47
C LEU A 49 7.47 5.70 -20.66
N LEU A 50 7.05 6.68 -19.88
CA LEU A 50 5.71 7.30 -19.98
C LEU A 50 5.51 8.00 -21.34
N LYS A 51 6.55 8.66 -21.88
CA LYS A 51 6.53 9.22 -23.24
C LYS A 51 6.31 8.14 -24.31
N TYR A 52 6.88 6.96 -24.11
CA TYR A 52 6.71 5.79 -24.99
C TYR A 52 5.50 4.91 -24.63
N LYS A 53 4.49 5.46 -23.95
CA LYS A 53 3.21 4.78 -23.66
C LYS A 53 3.29 3.63 -22.64
N ALA A 54 4.24 3.70 -21.70
CA ALA A 54 4.12 2.92 -20.47
C ALA A 54 2.83 3.29 -19.74
N LYS A 55 2.09 2.27 -19.31
CA LYS A 55 0.84 2.40 -18.54
C LYS A 55 1.21 2.67 -17.08
N VAL A 56 0.67 3.76 -16.54
CA VAL A 56 0.98 4.25 -15.20
C VAL A 56 0.39 3.39 -14.06
N ASN A 57 -0.65 2.60 -14.35
CA ASN A 57 -1.44 1.84 -13.37
C ASN A 57 -1.33 0.31 -13.53
N ILE A 58 -0.25 -0.20 -14.13
CA ILE A 58 -0.04 -1.66 -14.15
C ILE A 58 0.13 -2.15 -12.72
N ARG A 59 -0.46 -3.29 -12.43
CA ARG A 59 -0.37 -3.97 -11.13
C ARG A 59 0.53 -5.18 -11.26
N ASP A 60 1.46 -5.33 -10.33
CA ASP A 60 2.23 -6.57 -10.19
C ASP A 60 1.38 -7.68 -9.53
N LYS A 61 1.99 -8.83 -9.23
CA LYS A 61 1.28 -9.95 -8.59
C LYS A 61 0.69 -9.62 -7.21
N GLU A 62 1.32 -8.70 -6.48
CA GLU A 62 0.86 -8.22 -5.17
C GLU A 62 -0.04 -6.99 -5.31
N LEU A 63 -0.50 -6.72 -6.53
CA LEU A 63 -1.39 -5.62 -6.87
C LEU A 63 -0.79 -4.24 -6.62
N TRP A 64 0.52 -4.15 -6.42
CA TRP A 64 1.24 -2.89 -6.32
C TRP A 64 1.25 -2.21 -7.67
N THR A 65 1.01 -0.90 -7.65
CA THR A 65 1.20 -0.02 -8.81
C THR A 65 2.54 0.70 -8.70
N PRO A 66 3.06 1.31 -9.79
CA PRO A 66 4.24 2.16 -9.70
C PRO A 66 4.11 3.28 -8.65
N LEU A 67 2.89 3.77 -8.41
CA LEU A 67 2.63 4.79 -7.39
C LEU A 67 2.79 4.25 -5.96
N HIS A 68 2.37 3.01 -5.68
CA HIS A 68 2.61 2.35 -4.39
C HIS A 68 4.12 2.29 -4.12
N VAL A 69 4.88 1.78 -5.10
CA VAL A 69 6.35 1.66 -4.98
C VAL A 69 7.01 3.02 -4.76
N ALA A 70 6.65 4.03 -5.55
CA ALA A 70 7.22 5.37 -5.40
C ALA A 70 6.90 6.01 -4.04
N ALA A 71 5.69 5.78 -3.51
CA ALA A 71 5.27 6.26 -2.19
C ALA A 71 6.05 5.56 -1.06
N THR A 72 6.17 4.24 -1.12
CA THR A 72 6.92 3.45 -0.14
C THR A 72 8.42 3.74 -0.12
N CYS A 73 9.01 4.14 -1.24
CA CYS A 73 10.41 4.55 -1.27
C CYS A 73 10.59 6.07 -1.09
N GLY A 74 9.51 6.83 -0.90
CA GLY A 74 9.57 8.28 -0.69
C GLY A 74 10.09 9.11 -1.88
N HIS A 75 10.00 8.62 -3.12
CA HIS A 75 10.55 9.33 -4.29
C HIS A 75 9.59 10.38 -4.82
N VAL A 76 9.49 11.49 -4.07
CA VAL A 76 8.59 12.63 -4.29
C VAL A 76 8.49 13.08 -5.76
N GLU A 77 9.62 13.21 -6.45
CA GLU A 77 9.62 13.70 -7.84
C GLU A 77 8.98 12.70 -8.81
N ILE A 78 9.14 11.40 -8.57
CA ILE A 78 8.48 10.36 -9.36
C ILE A 78 6.99 10.32 -9.03
N ILE A 79 6.62 10.46 -7.75
CA ILE A 79 5.21 10.54 -7.32
C ILE A 79 4.49 11.65 -8.08
N LYS A 80 5.05 12.87 -8.12
CA LYS A 80 4.47 14.01 -8.87
C LYS A 80 4.24 13.65 -10.35
N ILE A 81 5.24 13.05 -11.01
CA ILE A 81 5.13 12.63 -12.42
C ILE A 81 4.02 11.60 -12.62
N LEU A 82 3.95 10.57 -11.76
CA LEU A 82 2.94 9.52 -11.87
C LEU A 82 1.54 10.11 -11.68
N ILE A 83 1.35 10.98 -10.69
CA ILE A 83 0.10 11.71 -10.46
C ILE A 83 -0.26 12.48 -11.74
N GLU A 84 0.63 13.33 -12.26
CA GLU A 84 0.40 14.10 -13.49
C GLU A 84 0.02 13.22 -14.70
N LYS A 85 0.54 11.98 -14.78
CA LYS A 85 0.20 11.01 -15.84
C LYS A 85 -1.07 10.20 -15.59
N GLY A 86 -1.83 10.53 -14.55
CA GLY A 86 -3.10 9.88 -14.25
C GLY A 86 -2.97 8.59 -13.46
N ALA A 87 -1.96 8.52 -12.57
CA ALA A 87 -1.92 7.44 -11.58
C ALA A 87 -3.20 7.41 -10.75
N ASP A 88 -3.70 6.19 -10.53
CA ASP A 88 -4.84 5.93 -9.65
C ASP A 88 -4.38 6.06 -8.20
N LEU A 89 -4.92 7.06 -7.51
CA LEU A 89 -4.57 7.39 -6.13
C LEU A 89 -5.25 6.45 -5.12
N LEU A 90 -6.35 5.80 -5.52
CA LEU A 90 -7.16 4.92 -4.67
C LEU A 90 -6.94 3.43 -4.99
N ALA A 91 -5.96 3.11 -5.83
CA ALA A 91 -5.59 1.73 -6.08
C ALA A 91 -5.16 1.07 -4.77
N VAL A 92 -5.66 -0.13 -4.48
CA VAL A 92 -5.32 -0.88 -3.26
C VAL A 92 -4.40 -2.05 -3.59
N ASN A 93 -3.37 -2.33 -2.82
CA ASN A 93 -2.55 -3.53 -3.01
C ASN A 93 -3.20 -4.77 -2.36
N VAL A 94 -2.54 -5.93 -2.37
CA VAL A 94 -3.01 -7.16 -1.69
C VAL A 94 -3.07 -7.06 -0.17
N ASP A 95 -2.56 -6.00 0.44
CA ASP A 95 -2.67 -5.72 1.88
C ASP A 95 -3.86 -4.80 2.19
N GLY A 96 -4.49 -4.23 1.16
CA GLY A 96 -5.56 -3.25 1.30
C GLY A 96 -5.06 -1.81 1.48
N ASN A 97 -3.77 -1.57 1.29
CA ASN A 97 -3.19 -0.25 1.41
C ASN A 97 -3.27 0.48 0.08
N MET A 98 -3.62 1.76 0.12
CA MET A 98 -3.43 2.68 -1.00
C MET A 98 -2.01 3.27 -0.96
N PRO A 99 -1.52 3.91 -2.04
CA PRO A 99 -0.21 4.57 -2.02
C PRO A 99 -0.05 5.58 -0.88
N TYR A 100 -1.14 6.27 -0.51
CA TYR A 100 -1.15 7.19 0.62
C TYR A 100 -0.82 6.50 1.95
N ASP A 101 -1.32 5.27 2.17
CA ASP A 101 -1.21 4.56 3.45
C ASP A 101 0.21 4.03 3.74
N ILE A 102 1.07 3.97 2.72
CA ILE A 102 2.42 3.35 2.77
C ILE A 102 3.53 4.34 2.46
N CYS A 103 3.25 5.64 2.53
CA CYS A 103 4.26 6.67 2.31
C CYS A 103 5.41 6.56 3.33
N GLU A 104 6.66 6.67 2.88
CA GLU A 104 7.84 6.73 3.77
C GLU A 104 8.18 8.16 4.23
N GLN A 105 7.72 9.19 3.50
CA GLN A 105 8.00 10.60 3.83
C GLN A 105 6.73 11.43 3.95
N GLU A 106 6.72 12.35 4.92
CA GLU A 106 5.64 13.32 5.13
C GLU A 106 5.36 14.17 3.87
N GLU A 107 6.40 14.52 3.10
CA GLU A 107 6.22 15.24 1.84
C GLU A 107 5.44 14.42 0.80
N SER A 108 5.72 13.11 0.70
CA SER A 108 5.00 12.21 -0.22
C SER A 108 3.53 12.07 0.17
N LEU A 109 3.28 11.95 1.48
CA LEU A 109 1.93 11.92 2.05
C LEU A 109 1.15 13.20 1.71
N THR A 110 1.75 14.37 1.98
CA THR A 110 1.15 15.68 1.74
C THR A 110 0.79 15.87 0.28
N ILE A 111 1.66 15.43 -0.64
CA ILE A 111 1.43 15.52 -2.09
C ILE A 111 0.27 14.64 -2.51
N LEU A 112 0.22 13.39 -2.05
CA LEU A 112 -0.87 12.47 -2.39
C LEU A 112 -2.20 12.96 -1.84
N GLU A 113 -2.23 13.39 -0.57
CA GLU A 113 -3.41 13.93 0.08
C GLU A 113 -3.95 15.15 -0.66
N THR A 114 -3.08 16.13 -0.91
CA THR A 114 -3.46 17.35 -1.62
C THR A 114 -3.94 17.02 -3.04
N SER A 115 -3.29 16.08 -3.73
CA SER A 115 -3.67 15.67 -5.08
C SER A 115 -5.01 14.93 -5.12
N MET A 116 -5.32 14.11 -4.11
CA MET A 116 -6.62 13.44 -3.97
C MET A 116 -7.73 14.48 -3.85
N PHE A 117 -7.62 15.41 -2.92
CA PHE A 117 -8.63 16.45 -2.71
C PHE A 117 -8.78 17.39 -3.91
N GLN A 118 -7.67 17.77 -4.57
CA GLN A 118 -7.72 18.56 -5.80
C GLN A 118 -8.45 17.85 -6.94
N ARG A 119 -8.43 16.51 -6.97
CA ARG A 119 -9.17 15.69 -7.95
C ARG A 119 -10.61 15.40 -7.54
N GLY A 120 -11.07 15.95 -6.41
CA GLY A 120 -12.42 15.74 -5.91
C GLY A 120 -12.63 14.38 -5.25
N VAL A 121 -11.56 13.68 -4.89
CA VAL A 121 -11.66 12.49 -4.03
C VAL A 121 -12.16 12.94 -2.65
N THR A 122 -13.28 12.38 -2.22
CA THR A 122 -13.85 12.70 -0.90
C THR A 122 -13.29 11.78 0.18
N GLN A 123 -13.35 12.24 1.44
CA GLN A 123 -13.00 11.38 2.58
C GLN A 123 -13.84 10.10 2.61
N ASP A 124 -15.13 10.18 2.25
CA ASP A 124 -16.00 9.00 2.14
C ASP A 124 -15.48 7.98 1.11
N GLN A 125 -14.90 8.45 -0.01
CA GLN A 125 -14.31 7.55 -1.00
C GLN A 125 -13.05 6.88 -0.46
N ILE A 126 -12.19 7.62 0.23
CA ILE A 126 -11.01 7.09 0.92
C ILE A 126 -11.43 6.03 1.97
N ASP A 127 -12.39 6.37 2.81
CA ASP A 127 -12.86 5.51 3.89
C ASP A 127 -13.60 4.28 3.35
N SER A 128 -14.40 4.42 2.29
CA SER A 128 -15.05 3.28 1.63
C SER A 128 -14.03 2.35 0.98
N THR A 129 -12.95 2.89 0.41
CA THR A 129 -11.86 2.11 -0.18
C THR A 129 -11.11 1.32 0.89
N ARG A 130 -10.72 1.96 2.01
CA ARG A 130 -10.13 1.30 3.18
C ARG A 130 -11.07 0.26 3.80
N SER A 131 -12.35 0.61 3.90
CA SER A 131 -13.36 -0.24 4.51
C SER A 131 -13.72 -1.44 3.64
N THR A 132 -13.48 -1.43 2.32
CA THR A 132 -13.89 -2.55 1.45
C THR A 132 -13.24 -3.87 1.87
N ARG A 133 -11.93 -3.88 2.14
CA ARG A 133 -11.24 -5.09 2.61
C ARG A 133 -11.61 -5.47 4.03
N GLU A 134 -11.70 -4.50 4.93
CA GLU A 134 -12.19 -4.73 6.30
C GLU A 134 -13.60 -5.35 6.26
N ASN A 135 -14.48 -4.84 5.40
CA ASN A 135 -15.85 -5.32 5.22
C ASN A 135 -15.90 -6.73 4.64
N GLU A 136 -15.05 -7.04 3.65
CA GLU A 136 -14.92 -8.39 3.10
C GLU A 136 -14.46 -9.38 4.17
N MET A 137 -13.42 -9.01 4.94
CA MET A 137 -12.90 -9.86 6.01
C MET A 137 -13.92 -10.04 7.15
N ILE A 138 -14.62 -8.98 7.53
CA ILE A 138 -15.75 -9.05 8.48
C ILE A 138 -16.81 -10.02 7.96
N LYS A 139 -17.23 -9.88 6.69
CA LYS A 139 -18.27 -10.72 6.09
C LYS A 139 -17.88 -12.19 6.06
N GLU A 140 -16.63 -12.51 5.73
CA GLU A 140 -16.10 -13.88 5.76
C GLU A 140 -16.09 -14.46 7.18
N ILE A 141 -15.65 -13.67 8.15
CA ILE A 141 -15.63 -14.09 9.56
C ILE A 141 -17.05 -14.26 10.09
N GLU A 142 -17.97 -13.35 9.80
CA GLU A 142 -19.38 -13.46 10.18
C GLU A 142 -20.04 -14.71 9.57
N ALA A 143 -19.75 -15.01 8.29
CA ALA A 143 -20.21 -16.22 7.65
C ALA A 143 -19.65 -17.48 8.33
N ALA A 144 -18.35 -17.48 8.68
CA ALA A 144 -17.72 -18.58 9.41
C ALA A 144 -18.27 -18.73 10.83
N VAL A 145 -18.55 -17.63 11.53
CA VAL A 145 -19.18 -17.62 12.86
C VAL A 145 -20.58 -18.21 12.79
N ALA A 146 -21.37 -17.81 11.78
CA ALA A 146 -22.71 -18.34 11.55
C ALA A 146 -22.68 -19.86 11.29
N ALA A 147 -21.71 -20.35 10.52
CA ALA A 147 -21.50 -21.77 10.28
C ALA A 147 -20.96 -22.55 11.50
N ASN A 148 -20.31 -21.86 12.45
CA ASN A 148 -19.61 -22.46 13.59
C ASN A 148 -20.33 -22.21 14.93
N ASN A 149 -21.65 -22.38 14.97
CA ASN A 149 -22.46 -22.23 16.20
C ASN A 149 -22.20 -20.92 16.96
N ASN A 150 -22.07 -19.81 16.21
CA ASN A 150 -21.81 -18.47 16.74
C ASN A 150 -20.47 -18.34 17.50
N LYS A 151 -19.47 -19.14 17.13
CA LYS A 151 -18.10 -19.08 17.67
C LYS A 151 -17.13 -18.62 16.59
N LEU A 152 -16.16 -17.79 16.99
CA LEU A 152 -15.09 -17.34 16.09
C LEU A 152 -14.36 -18.52 15.47
N PRO A 153 -14.01 -18.42 14.17
CA PRO A 153 -13.18 -19.43 13.53
C PRO A 153 -11.80 -19.45 14.20
N LYS A 154 -11.24 -20.65 14.37
CA LYS A 154 -9.87 -20.80 14.83
C LYS A 154 -8.94 -20.43 13.67
N TYR A 155 -8.26 -19.31 13.80
CA TYR A 155 -7.25 -18.85 12.87
C TYR A 155 -5.88 -18.87 13.55
N LEU A 156 -4.88 -19.34 12.83
CA LEU A 156 -3.49 -19.26 13.23
C LEU A 156 -2.67 -19.01 11.97
N GLY A 157 -2.09 -17.82 11.87
CA GLY A 157 -1.22 -17.43 10.77
C GLY A 157 0.09 -18.21 10.76
N PRO A 158 0.91 -18.06 9.71
CA PRO A 158 2.19 -18.77 9.57
C PRO A 158 3.13 -18.56 10.76
N ASN A 159 3.09 -17.38 11.38
CA ASN A 159 3.93 -17.04 12.54
C ASN A 159 3.17 -17.18 13.86
N GLY A 160 1.98 -17.79 13.86
CA GLY A 160 1.15 -17.90 15.07
C GLY A 160 0.23 -16.71 15.29
N GLU A 161 0.03 -15.84 14.29
CA GLU A 161 -0.88 -14.70 14.42
C GLU A 161 -2.33 -15.15 14.62
N THR A 162 -3.04 -14.53 15.55
CA THR A 162 -4.50 -14.71 15.69
C THR A 162 -5.25 -13.70 14.81
N LEU A 163 -6.57 -13.87 14.63
CA LEU A 163 -7.40 -12.84 13.94
C LEU A 163 -7.22 -11.45 14.55
N LEU A 164 -6.97 -11.37 15.86
CA LEU A 164 -6.76 -10.09 16.52
C LEU A 164 -5.41 -9.46 16.14
N HIS A 165 -4.36 -10.26 15.88
CA HIS A 165 -3.10 -9.72 15.33
C HIS A 165 -3.31 -9.17 13.93
N VAL A 166 -4.07 -9.89 13.10
CA VAL A 166 -4.37 -9.46 11.73
C VAL A 166 -5.16 -8.16 11.74
N SER A 167 -6.26 -8.08 12.52
CA SER A 167 -7.11 -6.89 12.53
C SER A 167 -6.37 -5.63 12.97
N VAL A 168 -5.50 -5.72 13.98
CA VAL A 168 -4.76 -4.56 14.48
C VAL A 168 -3.57 -4.18 13.59
N SER A 169 -2.93 -5.15 12.92
CA SER A 169 -1.79 -4.85 12.02
C SER A 169 -2.23 -4.04 10.80
N PHE A 170 -3.48 -4.24 10.35
CA PHE A 170 -4.08 -3.47 9.26
C PHE A 170 -4.92 -2.27 9.73
N GLY A 171 -4.97 -1.97 11.03
CA GLY A 171 -5.77 -0.86 11.56
C GLY A 171 -7.28 -1.03 11.40
N TYR A 172 -7.79 -2.26 11.24
CA TYR A 172 -9.21 -2.56 11.07
C TYR A 172 -9.96 -2.46 12.40
N LEU A 173 -10.38 -1.23 12.74
CA LEU A 173 -11.05 -0.94 14.00
C LEU A 173 -12.38 -1.67 14.16
N ARG A 174 -13.23 -1.70 13.12
CA ARG A 174 -14.55 -2.35 13.18
C ARG A 174 -14.39 -3.86 13.33
N LEU A 175 -13.41 -4.45 12.62
CA LEU A 175 -13.10 -5.86 12.79
C LEU A 175 -12.58 -6.14 14.20
N THR A 176 -11.67 -5.30 14.71
CA THR A 176 -11.11 -5.43 16.05
C THR A 176 -12.22 -5.38 17.11
N GLU A 177 -13.13 -4.40 17.05
CA GLU A 177 -14.27 -4.32 17.94
C GLU A 177 -15.19 -5.54 17.84
N MET A 178 -15.46 -6.03 16.63
CA MET A 178 -16.26 -7.24 16.42
C MET A 178 -15.61 -8.44 17.12
N LEU A 179 -14.31 -8.67 16.93
CA LEU A 179 -13.59 -9.78 17.55
C LEU A 179 -13.60 -9.69 19.10
N LEU A 180 -13.49 -8.48 19.66
CA LEU A 180 -13.59 -8.25 21.10
C LEU A 180 -14.99 -8.58 21.65
N ARG A 181 -16.07 -8.26 20.91
CA ARG A 181 -17.44 -8.63 21.29
C ARG A 181 -17.62 -10.16 21.39
N TYR A 182 -16.93 -10.91 20.54
CA TYR A 182 -16.88 -12.38 20.58
C TYR A 182 -15.88 -12.95 21.60
N ARG A 183 -15.28 -12.11 22.46
CA ARG A 183 -14.34 -12.50 23.52
C ARG A 183 -13.13 -13.27 23.01
N ILE A 184 -12.57 -12.85 21.87
CA ILE A 184 -11.29 -13.37 21.38
C ILE A 184 -10.19 -13.22 22.47
N LYS A 185 -9.23 -14.13 22.50
CA LYS A 185 -8.12 -14.09 23.45
C LYS A 185 -7.15 -12.93 23.11
N VAL A 186 -7.22 -11.85 23.89
CA VAL A 186 -6.44 -10.62 23.65
C VAL A 186 -4.94 -10.73 23.98
N ASN A 187 -4.57 -11.63 24.89
CA ASN A 187 -3.20 -11.84 25.35
C ASN A 187 -2.50 -13.02 24.67
N ALA A 188 -3.08 -13.55 23.58
CA ALA A 188 -2.40 -14.53 22.74
C ALA A 188 -1.14 -13.87 22.18
N ALA A 189 -0.03 -14.62 22.22
CA ALA A 189 1.22 -14.19 21.63
C ALA A 189 1.53 -15.05 20.42
N ASP A 190 2.09 -14.44 19.38
CA ASP A 190 2.62 -15.14 18.22
C ASP A 190 3.98 -15.83 18.53
N SER A 191 4.65 -16.35 17.51
CA SER A 191 5.93 -17.05 17.66
C SER A 191 7.06 -16.17 18.19
N ASP A 192 6.99 -14.86 17.93
CA ASP A 192 7.94 -13.85 18.40
C ASP A 192 7.56 -13.27 19.77
N LYS A 193 6.52 -13.83 20.39
CA LYS A 193 5.93 -13.39 21.66
C LYS A 193 5.27 -12.01 21.57
N TRP A 194 4.99 -11.52 20.36
CA TRP A 194 4.22 -10.31 20.17
C TRP A 194 2.75 -10.59 20.45
N GLN A 195 2.10 -9.62 21.06
CA GLN A 195 0.66 -9.63 21.27
C GLN A 195 0.04 -8.66 20.29
N ALA A 196 -1.28 -8.75 20.11
CA ALA A 196 -2.02 -7.78 19.31
C ALA A 196 -1.72 -6.32 19.72
N ILE A 197 -1.56 -6.03 21.02
CA ILE A 197 -1.21 -4.67 21.46
C ILE A 197 0.20 -4.25 21.01
N HIS A 198 1.18 -5.16 21.00
CA HIS A 198 2.53 -4.87 20.48
C HIS A 198 2.46 -4.53 18.99
N CYS A 199 1.68 -5.30 18.22
CA CYS A 199 1.43 -5.03 16.80
C CYS A 199 0.73 -3.68 16.62
N ALA A 200 -0.32 -3.41 17.39
CA ALA A 200 -1.09 -2.17 17.33
C ALA A 200 -0.22 -0.94 17.67
N THR A 201 0.69 -1.06 18.63
CA THR A 201 1.61 0.04 18.97
C THR A 201 2.72 0.19 17.93
N PHE A 202 3.30 -0.89 17.42
CA PHE A 202 4.35 -0.83 16.41
C PHE A 202 3.81 -0.26 15.10
N TRP A 203 2.75 -0.86 14.56
CA TRP A 203 2.11 -0.39 13.32
C TRP A 203 1.37 0.91 13.54
N GLY A 204 0.73 1.12 14.70
CA GLY A 204 0.10 2.39 15.06
C GLY A 204 1.11 3.54 15.18
N GLN A 205 2.34 3.30 15.63
CA GLN A 205 3.43 4.28 15.54
C GLN A 205 3.94 4.46 14.12
N VAL A 206 3.94 3.42 13.27
CA VAL A 206 4.16 3.57 11.83
C VAL A 206 3.03 4.36 11.16
N TYR A 207 1.81 4.39 11.72
CA TYR A 207 0.74 5.27 11.23
C TYR A 207 0.78 6.68 11.87
N TYR A 208 1.22 6.83 13.12
CA TYR A 208 1.26 8.11 13.86
C TYR A 208 2.58 8.89 13.76
N LEU A 209 3.73 8.25 13.48
CA LEU A 209 4.91 8.96 12.97
C LEU A 209 4.65 9.54 11.57
N PHE A 210 3.52 9.16 10.95
CA PHE A 210 3.14 9.44 9.59
C PHE A 210 1.88 10.28 9.42
N VAL A 211 1.23 10.72 10.51
CA VAL A 211 0.18 11.75 10.46
C VAL A 211 0.49 12.74 11.57
N GLY A 212 0.89 13.95 11.15
CA GLY A 212 1.37 15.01 12.02
C GLY A 212 0.52 15.25 13.27
N ASP A 213 1.24 15.58 14.34
CA ASP A 213 0.81 16.03 15.68
C ASP A 213 -0.66 16.46 15.82
N VAL A 214 -1.57 15.50 16.01
CA VAL A 214 -2.80 15.73 16.79
C VAL A 214 -3.03 14.53 17.69
N PHE A 215 -2.65 14.70 18.95
CA PHE A 215 -3.07 13.84 20.05
C PHE A 215 -4.59 13.88 20.16
N PHE A 216 -5.26 12.76 19.89
CA PHE A 216 -6.53 12.50 20.57
C PHE A 216 -6.22 11.75 21.86
N GLU A 217 -6.26 12.47 22.98
CA GLU A 217 -6.44 11.85 24.28
C GLU A 217 -7.73 11.05 24.26
N ILE A 218 -7.62 9.73 24.35
CA ILE A 218 -8.71 8.90 24.84
C ILE A 218 -8.40 8.68 26.33
N ILE A 219 -8.97 9.58 27.14
CA ILE A 219 -9.15 9.56 28.61
C ILE A 219 -8.01 9.05 29.49
#